data_AF-A0A2W6RMK5-F1
#
_entry.id   AF-A0A2W6RMK5-F1
#
_cell.length_a   1.000
_cell.length_b   1.000
_cell.length_c   1.000
_cell.angle_alpha   90.00
_cell.angle_beta   90.00
_cell.angle_gamma   90.00
#
_symmetry.space_group_name_H-M   'P 1'
#
loop_
_entity.id
_entity.type
_entity.pdbx_description
1 polymer ?
#
loop_
_entity_poly.entity_id
_entity_poly.type
_entity_poly.pdbx_seq_one_letter_code
_entity_poly.pdbx_strand_id
1 'polypeptide(L)'
;MAFSVNAAAALNGAGAFATTRRGNVDRAEIERVRRRLGSRATAAQIAKITGRCETDVRAVLSFEQTALRESSPSPARPDPPAPWTPEDVRRLRTMYVDHGLSAEACAAALNRTDEATKAQIRRQGLQRRSKDDRSAREALFKTLWAAGVSLDDLEARFGIQRSGIQKMVRRLGLSPRSRRRVASVDWTPELDQLVLRDFVTAGYPASVVAQRIPGATKSAVISRAFRQGWSASRARSASV
;
A
#
# COMPACT_ATOMS: atom_id res chain seq x y z
N MET A 1 0.97 -46.41 80.85
CA MET A 1 2.25 -46.92 80.33
C MET A 1 2.08 -47.28 78.86
N ALA A 2 2.84 -46.62 77.97
CA ALA A 2 3.35 -47.12 76.69
C ALA A 2 3.85 -45.91 75.88
N PHE A 3 5.14 -45.63 75.98
CA PHE A 3 5.86 -44.73 75.09
C PHE A 3 6.07 -45.46 73.76
N SER A 4 5.59 -44.91 72.64
CA SER A 4 5.99 -45.38 71.31
C SER A 4 7.05 -44.45 70.74
N VAL A 5 8.28 -44.88 70.96
CA VAL A 5 9.50 -44.41 70.30
C VAL A 5 9.45 -44.91 68.86
N ASN A 6 9.40 -44.02 67.88
CA ASN A 6 9.88 -44.28 66.51
C ASN A 6 10.09 -42.95 65.78
N ALA A 7 11.13 -42.25 66.20
CA ALA A 7 11.75 -41.16 65.47
C ALA A 7 13.22 -41.55 65.22
N ALA A 8 13.51 -42.20 64.08
CA ALA A 8 14.84 -42.27 63.46
C ALA A 8 14.83 -43.22 62.25
N ALA A 9 14.49 -42.73 61.06
CA ALA A 9 14.99 -43.27 59.78
C ALA A 9 14.41 -42.51 58.57
N ALA A 10 14.90 -41.30 58.27
CA ALA A 10 14.80 -40.70 56.93
C ALA A 10 15.57 -39.35 56.81
N LEU A 11 16.87 -39.30 57.13
CA LEU A 11 17.67 -38.08 56.89
C LEU A 11 19.04 -38.35 56.22
N ASN A 12 19.18 -39.48 55.53
CA ASN A 12 20.31 -39.73 54.61
C ASN A 12 19.86 -39.65 53.14
N GLY A 13 18.96 -38.71 52.84
CA GLY A 13 18.71 -38.33 51.45
C GLY A 13 19.82 -37.42 50.95
N ALA A 14 20.33 -37.67 49.75
CA ALA A 14 21.33 -36.85 49.04
C ALA A 14 20.93 -35.36 48.82
N GLY A 15 19.89 -34.86 49.49
CA GLY A 15 19.42 -33.47 49.46
C GLY A 15 20.03 -32.56 50.54
N ALA A 16 20.79 -33.07 51.50
CA ALA A 16 21.32 -32.26 52.61
C ALA A 16 22.58 -31.42 52.28
N PHE A 17 23.29 -31.73 51.18
CA PHE A 17 24.47 -30.95 50.75
C PHE A 17 24.13 -29.77 49.84
N ALA A 18 22.85 -29.54 49.51
CA ALA A 18 22.43 -28.47 48.62
C ALA A 18 22.17 -27.12 49.31
N THR A 19 22.16 -27.04 50.65
CA THR A 19 21.70 -25.84 51.37
C THR A 19 22.80 -24.95 51.96
N THR A 20 24.08 -25.32 51.85
CA THR A 20 25.19 -24.58 52.50
C THR A 20 25.73 -23.40 51.70
N ARG A 21 25.30 -23.19 50.45
CA ARG A 21 25.66 -21.98 49.67
C ARG A 21 24.53 -20.95 49.63
N ARG A 22 23.93 -20.63 50.79
CA ARG A 22 23.11 -19.42 50.97
C ARG A 22 24.03 -18.19 50.97
N GLY A 23 24.58 -17.87 49.81
CA GLY A 23 25.28 -16.61 49.56
C GLY A 23 24.64 -15.97 48.34
N ASN A 24 24.46 -14.65 48.38
CA ASN A 24 23.92 -13.87 47.27
C ASN A 24 24.61 -14.27 45.96
N VAL A 25 23.83 -14.57 44.93
CA VAL A 25 24.37 -14.85 43.59
C VAL A 25 24.93 -13.55 43.04
N ASP A 26 26.22 -13.53 42.74
CA ASP A 26 26.87 -12.35 42.19
C ASP A 26 26.38 -12.10 40.75
N ARG A 27 25.97 -10.87 40.47
CA ARG A 27 25.52 -10.45 39.15
C ARG A 27 26.60 -10.65 38.09
N ALA A 28 27.86 -10.37 38.44
CA ALA A 28 28.97 -10.57 37.52
C ALA A 28 29.16 -12.05 37.15
N GLU A 29 28.83 -12.97 38.05
CA GLU A 29 28.84 -14.41 37.79
C GLU A 29 27.78 -14.81 36.77
N ILE A 30 26.53 -14.33 36.93
CA ILE A 30 25.42 -14.56 36.00
C ILE A 30 25.78 -14.01 34.60
N GLU A 31 26.35 -12.80 34.52
CA GLU A 31 26.73 -12.19 33.24
C GLU A 31 27.85 -12.94 32.52
N ARG A 32 28.85 -13.46 33.26
CA ARG A 32 29.91 -14.30 32.65
C ARG A 32 29.32 -15.56 32.03
N VAL A 33 28.42 -16.24 32.74
CA VAL A 33 27.74 -17.44 32.22
C VAL A 33 26.84 -17.11 31.04
N ARG A 34 26.12 -15.98 31.09
CA ARG A 34 25.27 -15.52 29.99
C ARG A 34 26.08 -15.14 28.74
N ARG A 35 27.26 -14.53 28.90
CA ARG A 35 28.19 -14.28 27.78
C ARG A 35 28.67 -15.58 27.13
N ARG A 36 28.88 -16.63 27.93
CA ARG A 36 29.30 -17.95 27.44
C ARG A 36 28.17 -18.73 26.75
N LEU A 37 26.95 -18.70 27.29
CA LEU A 37 25.79 -19.45 26.78
C LEU A 37 24.99 -18.68 25.70
N GLY A 38 25.14 -17.37 25.63
CA GLY A 38 24.35 -16.47 24.78
C GLY A 38 23.22 -15.74 25.52
N SER A 39 22.73 -14.66 24.91
CA SER A 39 21.73 -13.75 25.53
C SER A 39 20.39 -14.40 25.86
N ARG A 40 20.08 -15.54 25.21
CA ARG A 40 18.87 -16.36 25.39
C ARG A 40 19.00 -17.46 26.45
N ALA A 41 20.11 -17.53 27.18
CA ALA A 41 20.28 -18.51 28.24
C ALA A 41 19.18 -18.37 29.30
N THR A 42 18.53 -19.49 29.63
CA THR A 42 17.47 -19.55 30.63
C THR A 42 18.03 -19.55 32.05
N ALA A 43 17.23 -19.13 33.04
CA ALA A 43 17.62 -19.13 34.44
C ALA A 43 18.09 -20.53 34.91
N ALA A 44 17.40 -21.59 34.48
CA ALA A 44 17.76 -22.98 34.80
C ALA A 44 19.14 -23.38 34.23
N GLN A 45 19.47 -22.99 33.00
CA GLN A 45 20.78 -23.27 32.39
C GLN A 45 21.90 -22.53 33.12
N ILE A 46 21.66 -21.28 33.50
CA ILE A 46 22.63 -20.48 34.26
C ILE A 46 22.83 -21.08 35.64
N ALA A 47 21.74 -21.43 36.34
CA ALA A 47 21.76 -22.05 37.66
C ALA A 47 22.53 -23.38 37.68
N LYS A 48 22.36 -24.20 36.64
CA LYS A 48 23.09 -25.46 36.46
C LYS A 48 24.61 -25.26 36.34
N ILE A 49 25.06 -24.19 35.68
CA ILE A 49 26.49 -23.92 35.48
C ILE A 49 27.12 -23.25 36.71
N THR A 50 26.40 -22.35 37.37
CA THR A 50 26.88 -21.66 38.58
C THR A 50 26.76 -22.53 39.85
N GLY A 51 25.99 -23.62 39.79
CA GLY A 51 25.69 -24.45 40.96
C GLY A 51 24.82 -23.70 41.98
N ARG A 52 23.92 -22.83 41.50
CA ARG A 52 23.04 -21.99 42.32
C ARG A 52 21.58 -22.40 42.18
N CYS A 53 20.73 -21.89 43.08
CA CYS A 53 19.29 -22.07 42.98
C CYS A 53 18.74 -21.30 41.79
N GLU A 54 17.85 -21.92 41.02
CA GLU A 54 17.18 -21.27 39.89
C GLU A 54 16.37 -20.03 40.33
N THR A 55 15.73 -20.09 41.50
CA THR A 55 14.95 -18.99 42.06
C THR A 55 15.79 -17.73 42.25
N ASP A 56 17.03 -17.86 42.74
CA ASP A 56 17.92 -16.73 42.98
C ASP A 56 18.41 -16.12 41.67
N VAL A 57 18.77 -16.97 40.70
CA VAL A 57 19.16 -16.52 39.35
C VAL A 57 18.00 -15.80 38.67
N ARG A 58 16.78 -16.32 38.83
CA ARG A 58 15.57 -15.68 38.29
C ARG A 58 15.29 -14.34 38.95
N ALA A 59 15.48 -14.22 40.26
CA ALA A 59 15.32 -12.95 40.98
C ALA A 59 16.26 -11.87 40.42
N VAL A 60 17.55 -12.19 40.23
CA VAL A 60 18.53 -11.25 39.65
C VAL A 60 18.17 -10.87 38.20
N LEU A 61 17.81 -11.84 37.36
CA LEU A 61 17.42 -11.56 35.96
C LEU A 61 16.13 -10.74 35.85
N SER A 62 15.18 -10.94 36.77
CA SER A 62 13.93 -10.17 36.79
C SER A 62 14.16 -8.72 37.18
N PHE A 63 15.06 -8.46 38.13
CA PHE A 63 15.43 -7.10 38.54
C PHE A 63 16.03 -6.30 37.36
N GLU A 64 16.86 -6.93 36.53
CA GLU A 64 17.38 -6.29 35.31
C GLU A 64 16.29 -5.95 34.30
N GLN A 65 15.32 -6.85 34.10
CA GLN A 65 14.21 -6.57 33.18
C GLN A 65 13.34 -5.42 33.66
N THR A 66 13.12 -5.30 34.98
CA THR A 66 12.41 -4.17 35.57
C THR A 66 13.20 -2.87 35.41
N ALA A 67 14.49 -2.86 35.72
CA ALA A 67 15.35 -1.68 35.56
C ALA A 67 15.49 -1.23 34.08
N LEU A 68 15.53 -2.18 33.14
CA LEU A 68 15.52 -1.89 31.70
C LEU A 68 14.16 -1.37 31.21
N ARG A 69 13.05 -1.82 31.80
CA ARG A 69 11.71 -1.31 31.52
C ARG A 69 11.51 0.10 32.07
N GLU A 70 12.07 0.41 33.24
CA GLU A 70 12.00 1.75 33.85
C GLU A 70 12.87 2.77 33.11
N SER A 71 14.00 2.35 32.55
CA SER A 71 14.90 3.20 31.75
C SER A 71 14.53 3.31 30.27
N SER A 72 13.67 2.42 29.77
CA SER A 72 13.11 2.57 28.43
C SER A 72 12.03 3.66 28.48
N PRO A 73 12.13 4.74 27.68
CA PRO A 73 11.05 5.70 27.60
C PRO A 73 9.78 4.93 27.25
N SER A 74 8.76 5.03 28.12
CA SER A 74 7.45 4.44 27.87
C SER A 74 7.10 4.78 26.42
N PRO A 75 6.78 3.79 25.56
CA PRO A 75 6.44 4.09 24.17
C PRO A 75 5.40 5.19 24.22
N ALA A 76 5.72 6.32 23.59
CA ALA A 76 4.85 7.49 23.60
C ALA A 76 3.45 6.99 23.25
N ARG A 77 2.45 7.36 24.08
CA ARG A 77 1.07 6.98 23.79
C ARG A 77 0.82 7.37 22.33
N PRO A 78 0.41 6.44 21.46
CA PRO A 78 0.15 6.79 20.08
C PRO A 78 -0.85 7.94 20.09
N ASP A 79 -0.54 9.01 19.35
CA ASP A 79 -1.43 10.16 19.26
C ASP A 79 -2.84 9.69 18.91
N PRO A 80 -3.88 10.25 19.54
CA PRO A 80 -5.24 9.89 19.21
C PRO A 80 -5.45 10.07 17.69
N PRO A 81 -6.07 9.10 17.00
CA PRO A 81 -6.25 9.21 15.56
C PRO A 81 -7.04 10.48 15.25
N ALA A 82 -6.61 11.23 14.23
CA ALA A 82 -7.29 12.45 13.81
C ALA A 82 -8.81 12.21 13.59
N PRO A 83 -9.68 13.21 13.77
CA PRO A 83 -11.10 13.03 13.45
C PRO A 83 -11.30 12.70 11.95
N TRP A 84 -12.39 12.01 11.62
CA TRP A 84 -12.77 11.75 10.23
C TRP A 84 -13.28 13.03 9.58
N THR A 85 -12.63 13.48 8.51
CA THR A 85 -13.11 14.62 7.74
C THR A 85 -14.21 14.20 6.76
N PRO A 86 -15.08 15.12 6.30
CA PRO A 86 -16.04 14.82 5.23
C PRO A 86 -15.37 14.31 3.94
N GLU A 87 -14.16 14.78 3.63
CA GLU A 87 -13.39 14.31 2.49
C GLU A 87 -12.91 12.87 2.66
N ASP A 88 -12.43 12.50 3.85
CA ASP A 88 -12.06 11.11 4.17
C ASP A 88 -13.26 10.17 3.99
N VAL A 89 -14.46 10.59 4.41
CA VAL A 89 -15.69 9.81 4.28
C VAL A 89 -16.09 9.66 2.79
N ARG A 90 -15.98 10.72 1.99
CA ARG A 90 -16.20 10.64 0.53
C ARG A 90 -15.23 9.65 -0.12
N ARG A 91 -13.93 9.78 0.17
CA ARG A 91 -12.90 8.87 -0.36
C ARG A 91 -13.12 7.43 0.07
N LEU A 92 -13.46 7.20 1.34
CA LEU A 92 -13.79 5.87 1.87
C LEU A 92 -14.97 5.25 1.12
N ARG A 93 -16.04 6.02 0.88
CA ARG A 93 -17.21 5.54 0.13
C ARG A 93 -16.83 5.13 -1.30
N THR A 94 -16.09 5.97 -2.03
CA THR A 94 -15.64 5.65 -3.39
C THR A 94 -14.77 4.38 -3.40
N MET A 95 -13.81 4.28 -2.49
CA MET A 95 -12.91 3.13 -2.40
C MET A 95 -13.63 1.83 -2.02
N TYR A 96 -14.48 1.88 -1.01
CA TYR A 96 -15.11 0.69 -0.44
C TYR A 96 -16.33 0.24 -1.25
N VAL A 97 -17.20 1.16 -1.63
CA VAL A 97 -18.45 0.84 -2.34
C VAL A 97 -18.24 0.76 -3.84
N ASP A 98 -17.55 1.72 -4.45
CA ASP A 98 -17.46 1.78 -5.92
C ASP A 98 -16.30 0.95 -6.47
N HIS A 99 -15.16 0.96 -5.78
CA HIS A 99 -14.01 0.14 -6.17
C HIS A 99 -14.00 -1.24 -5.51
N GLY A 100 -14.81 -1.46 -4.46
CA GLY A 100 -14.91 -2.74 -3.79
C GLY A 100 -13.62 -3.13 -3.07
N LEU A 101 -12.81 -2.18 -2.60
CA LEU A 101 -11.58 -2.45 -1.84
C LEU A 101 -11.87 -3.05 -0.46
N SER A 102 -10.89 -3.75 0.13
CA SER A 102 -10.99 -4.23 1.52
C SER A 102 -10.86 -3.06 2.51
N ALA A 103 -11.35 -3.25 3.75
CA ALA A 103 -11.20 -2.25 4.80
C ALA A 103 -9.71 -1.93 5.08
N GLU A 104 -8.86 -2.94 5.08
CA GLU A 104 -7.41 -2.80 5.23
C GLU A 104 -6.77 -1.95 4.13
N ALA A 105 -7.14 -2.17 2.86
CA ALA A 105 -6.63 -1.38 1.75
C ALA A 105 -7.11 0.09 1.83
N CYS A 106 -8.35 0.31 2.27
CA CYS A 106 -8.86 1.66 2.54
C CYS A 106 -8.09 2.32 3.71
N ALA A 107 -7.80 1.57 4.77
CA ALA A 107 -7.07 2.05 5.94
C ALA A 107 -5.66 2.51 5.55
N ALA A 108 -4.93 1.68 4.80
CA ALA A 108 -3.61 2.02 4.28
C ALA A 108 -3.62 3.28 3.40
N ALA A 109 -4.60 3.40 2.48
CA ALA A 109 -4.68 4.55 1.58
C ALA A 109 -5.08 5.87 2.26
N LEU A 110 -5.81 5.80 3.37
CA LEU A 110 -6.23 6.96 4.15
C LEU A 110 -5.29 7.26 5.33
N ASN A 111 -4.20 6.49 5.46
CA ASN A 111 -3.29 6.53 6.59
C ASN A 111 -4.02 6.44 7.95
N ARG A 112 -4.96 5.49 8.03
CA ARG A 112 -5.78 5.20 9.22
C ARG A 112 -5.53 3.78 9.69
N THR A 113 -5.89 3.49 10.93
CA THR A 113 -5.92 2.11 11.42
C THR A 113 -7.08 1.35 10.78
N ASP A 114 -6.91 0.04 10.63
CA ASP A 114 -7.94 -0.85 10.08
C ASP A 114 -9.21 -0.82 10.94
N GLU A 115 -9.07 -0.84 12.27
CA GLU A 115 -10.21 -0.78 13.20
C GLU A 115 -10.98 0.54 13.14
N ALA A 116 -10.29 1.68 13.03
CA ALA A 116 -10.97 2.98 12.85
C ALA A 116 -11.75 3.03 11.53
N THR A 117 -11.18 2.44 10.47
CA THR A 117 -11.81 2.35 9.15
C THR A 117 -13.04 1.45 9.17
N LYS A 118 -12.95 0.25 9.76
CA LYS A 118 -14.08 -0.66 9.96
C LYS A 118 -15.20 -0.03 10.81
N ALA A 119 -14.85 0.69 11.86
CA ALA A 119 -15.81 1.41 12.69
C ALA A 119 -16.55 2.48 11.87
N GLN A 120 -15.82 3.23 11.04
CA GLN A 120 -16.43 4.26 10.19
C GLN A 120 -17.31 3.66 9.08
N ILE A 121 -16.89 2.56 8.45
CA ILE A 121 -17.71 1.82 7.46
C ILE A 121 -19.06 1.42 8.08
N ARG A 122 -19.06 0.83 9.28
CA ARG A 122 -20.27 0.45 10.02
C ARG A 122 -21.14 1.66 10.35
N ARG A 123 -20.54 2.73 10.88
CA ARG A 123 -21.25 3.97 11.23
C ARG A 123 -21.96 4.60 10.04
N GLN A 124 -21.35 4.55 8.86
CA GLN A 124 -21.91 5.10 7.63
C GLN A 124 -22.87 4.14 6.91
N GLY A 125 -23.09 2.92 7.45
CA GLY A 125 -23.93 1.91 6.81
C GLY A 125 -23.41 1.46 5.44
N LEU A 126 -22.11 1.59 5.19
CA LEU A 126 -21.54 1.25 3.89
C LEU A 126 -21.45 -0.27 3.76
N GLN A 127 -22.14 -0.81 2.76
CA GLN A 127 -22.02 -2.21 2.39
C GLN A 127 -21.09 -2.33 1.19
N ARG A 128 -20.18 -3.32 1.25
CA ARG A 128 -19.35 -3.65 0.11
C ARG A 128 -20.26 -4.26 -0.96
N ARG A 129 -20.14 -3.83 -2.21
CA ARG A 129 -20.84 -4.49 -3.32
C ARG A 129 -20.49 -5.98 -3.31
N SER A 130 -21.51 -6.82 -3.45
CA SER A 130 -21.29 -8.26 -3.50
C SER A 130 -20.44 -8.61 -4.72
N LYS A 131 -19.77 -9.77 -4.67
CA LYS A 131 -19.07 -10.30 -5.85
C LYS A 131 -20.03 -10.45 -7.03
N ASP A 132 -21.28 -10.81 -6.75
CA ASP A 132 -22.33 -11.01 -7.73
C ASP A 132 -22.75 -9.70 -8.39
N ASP A 133 -22.88 -8.61 -7.62
CA ASP A 133 -23.15 -7.27 -8.16
C ASP A 133 -22.05 -6.81 -9.11
N ARG A 134 -20.79 -7.13 -8.77
CA ARG A 134 -19.64 -6.81 -9.63
C ARG A 134 -19.71 -7.60 -10.92
N SER A 135 -19.97 -8.91 -10.86
CA SER A 135 -20.11 -9.78 -12.03
C SER A 135 -21.25 -9.31 -12.93
N ALA A 136 -22.42 -8.99 -12.36
CA ALA A 136 -23.57 -8.47 -13.09
C ALA A 136 -23.27 -7.14 -13.79
N ARG A 137 -22.59 -6.22 -13.09
CA ARG A 137 -22.16 -4.93 -13.66
C ARG A 137 -21.14 -5.08 -14.77
N GLU A 138 -20.18 -5.99 -14.62
CA GLU A 138 -19.20 -6.30 -15.67
C GLU A 138 -19.87 -6.95 -16.89
N ALA A 139 -20.86 -7.84 -16.69
CA ALA A 139 -21.66 -8.43 -17.77
C ALA A 139 -22.48 -7.37 -18.52
N LEU A 140 -23.15 -6.47 -17.80
CA LEU A 140 -23.87 -5.34 -18.39
C LEU A 140 -22.91 -4.45 -19.21
N PHE A 141 -21.73 -4.15 -18.69
CA PHE A 141 -20.73 -3.37 -19.41
C PHE A 141 -20.28 -4.07 -20.71
N LYS A 142 -20.00 -5.38 -20.67
CA LYS A 142 -19.64 -6.15 -21.88
C LYS A 142 -20.73 -6.05 -22.95
N THR A 143 -21.99 -6.16 -22.53
CA THR A 143 -23.16 -6.07 -23.41
C THR A 143 -23.25 -4.68 -24.07
N LEU A 144 -23.19 -3.60 -23.29
CA LEU A 144 -23.23 -2.23 -23.80
C LEU A 144 -22.00 -1.90 -24.67
N TRP A 145 -20.83 -2.46 -24.32
CA TRP A 145 -19.62 -2.30 -25.11
C TRP A 145 -19.75 -2.95 -26.48
N ALA A 146 -20.28 -4.18 -26.54
CA ALA A 146 -20.54 -4.88 -27.80
C ALA A 146 -21.61 -4.18 -28.64
N ALA A 147 -22.62 -3.60 -28.00
CA ALA A 147 -23.69 -2.84 -28.65
C ALA A 147 -23.26 -1.47 -29.21
N GLY A 148 -21.99 -1.07 -29.08
CA GLY A 148 -21.52 0.19 -29.65
C GLY A 148 -21.91 1.46 -28.88
N VAL A 149 -22.51 1.34 -27.68
CA VAL A 149 -22.93 2.48 -26.83
C VAL A 149 -21.81 3.49 -26.65
N SER A 150 -22.09 4.79 -26.78
CA SER A 150 -21.07 5.84 -26.77
C SER A 150 -20.25 5.85 -25.46
N LEU A 151 -19.04 6.40 -25.52
CA LEU A 151 -18.21 6.50 -24.30
C LEU A 151 -18.87 7.41 -23.27
N ASP A 152 -19.49 8.52 -23.71
CA ASP A 152 -20.13 9.48 -22.81
C ASP A 152 -21.33 8.85 -22.07
N ASP A 153 -22.14 8.02 -22.75
CA ASP A 153 -23.23 7.26 -22.11
C ASP A 153 -22.71 6.22 -21.12
N LEU A 154 -21.59 5.56 -21.44
CA LEU A 154 -20.93 4.64 -20.52
C LEU A 154 -20.38 5.38 -19.29
N GLU A 155 -19.86 6.60 -19.45
CA GLU A 155 -19.38 7.41 -18.33
C GLU A 155 -20.53 7.79 -17.40
N ALA A 156 -21.64 8.28 -17.95
CA ALA A 156 -22.83 8.62 -17.20
C ALA A 156 -23.42 7.40 -16.47
N ARG A 157 -23.55 6.26 -17.17
CA ARG A 157 -24.21 5.07 -16.62
C ARG A 157 -23.39 4.35 -15.56
N PHE A 158 -22.06 4.33 -15.71
CA PHE A 158 -21.19 3.66 -14.76
C PHE A 158 -20.57 4.63 -13.75
N GLY A 159 -20.70 5.95 -13.91
CA GLY A 159 -20.07 6.94 -13.03
C GLY A 159 -18.54 6.82 -13.03
N ILE A 160 -17.96 6.43 -14.17
CA ILE A 160 -16.51 6.29 -14.34
C ILE A 160 -16.06 7.17 -15.49
N GLN A 161 -14.92 7.85 -15.34
CA GLN A 161 -14.34 8.66 -16.43
C GLN A 161 -13.85 7.78 -17.59
N ARG A 162 -13.63 8.39 -18.76
CA ARG A 162 -13.08 7.72 -19.97
C ARG A 162 -11.86 6.85 -19.71
N SER A 163 -10.94 7.34 -18.90
CA SER A 163 -9.72 6.61 -18.52
C SER A 163 -10.04 5.33 -17.75
N GLY A 164 -11.06 5.38 -16.88
CA GLY A 164 -11.62 4.24 -16.16
C GLY A 164 -12.29 3.23 -17.08
N ILE A 165 -13.06 3.69 -18.07
CA ILE A 165 -13.64 2.82 -19.11
C ILE A 165 -12.53 2.06 -19.84
N GLN A 166 -11.46 2.75 -20.26
CA GLN A 166 -10.34 2.12 -20.97
C GLN A 166 -9.58 1.09 -20.10
N LYS A 167 -9.47 1.33 -18.79
CA LYS A 167 -8.94 0.33 -17.84
C LYS A 167 -9.86 -0.87 -17.74
N MET A 168 -11.17 -0.65 -17.68
CA MET A 168 -12.18 -1.69 -17.60
C MET A 168 -12.21 -2.57 -18.86
N VAL A 169 -12.15 -1.97 -20.06
CA VAL A 169 -12.01 -2.67 -21.35
C VAL A 169 -10.81 -3.61 -21.35
N ARG A 170 -9.63 -3.10 -20.96
CA ARG A 170 -8.40 -3.90 -20.86
C ARG A 170 -8.52 -5.03 -19.83
N ARG A 171 -9.03 -4.72 -18.63
CA ARG A 171 -9.22 -5.70 -17.55
C ARG A 171 -10.17 -6.84 -17.96
N LEU A 172 -11.19 -6.53 -18.75
CA LEU A 172 -12.19 -7.49 -19.20
C LEU A 172 -11.80 -8.23 -20.49
N GLY A 173 -10.60 -7.98 -21.04
CA GLY A 173 -10.14 -8.59 -22.29
C GLY A 173 -10.94 -8.16 -23.53
N LEU A 174 -11.60 -7.00 -23.48
CA LEU A 174 -12.40 -6.49 -24.59
C LEU A 174 -11.49 -5.78 -25.60
N SER A 175 -11.78 -5.95 -26.88
CA SER A 175 -11.08 -5.20 -27.93
C SER A 175 -11.35 -3.69 -27.76
N PRO A 176 -10.30 -2.85 -27.73
CA PRO A 176 -10.49 -1.41 -27.79
C PRO A 176 -11.25 -1.08 -29.07
N ARG A 177 -12.32 -0.30 -28.98
CA ARG A 177 -12.93 0.26 -30.18
C ARG A 177 -11.85 1.10 -30.85
N SER A 178 -11.57 0.77 -32.11
CA SER A 178 -10.58 1.53 -32.87
C SER A 178 -10.97 2.99 -32.73
N ARG A 179 -10.01 3.84 -32.33
CA ARG A 179 -10.22 5.28 -32.54
C ARG A 179 -10.54 5.37 -34.02
N ARG A 180 -11.75 5.83 -34.36
CA ARG A 180 -12.17 6.11 -35.74
C ARG A 180 -10.93 6.66 -36.40
N ARG A 181 -10.33 5.90 -37.34
CA ARG A 181 -9.04 6.28 -37.93
C ARG A 181 -9.26 7.73 -38.34
N VAL A 182 -8.50 8.63 -37.73
CA VAL A 182 -8.54 10.04 -38.10
C VAL A 182 -8.41 10.01 -39.61
N ALA A 183 -9.37 10.63 -40.32
CA ALA A 183 -9.46 10.56 -41.77
C ALA A 183 -8.05 10.63 -42.35
N SER A 184 -7.65 9.58 -43.07
CA SER A 184 -6.34 9.61 -43.69
C SER A 184 -6.39 10.72 -44.71
N VAL A 185 -5.65 11.79 -44.44
CA VAL A 185 -5.42 12.82 -45.45
C VAL A 185 -4.63 12.15 -46.56
N ASP A 186 -5.19 12.16 -47.76
CA ASP A 186 -4.45 11.80 -48.96
C ASP A 186 -3.51 12.97 -49.28
N TRP A 187 -2.26 12.85 -48.84
CA TRP A 187 -1.25 13.90 -49.00
C TRP A 187 -0.82 14.01 -50.46
N THR A 188 -1.27 15.08 -51.12
CA THR A 188 -0.81 15.43 -52.46
C THR A 188 0.38 16.41 -52.39
N PRO A 189 1.17 16.55 -53.47
CA PRO A 189 2.24 17.55 -53.54
C PRO A 189 1.77 18.98 -53.25
N GLU A 190 0.54 19.33 -53.63
CA GLU A 190 -0.06 20.66 -53.39
C GLU A 190 -0.30 20.90 -51.89
N LEU A 191 -0.78 19.88 -51.17
CA LEU A 191 -0.94 19.95 -49.71
C LEU A 191 0.41 20.03 -49.00
N ASP A 192 1.41 19.31 -49.51
CA ASP A 192 2.79 19.39 -49.03
C ASP A 192 3.38 20.79 -49.20
N GLN A 193 3.16 21.43 -50.35
CA GLN A 193 3.54 22.83 -50.57
C GLN A 193 2.82 23.78 -49.62
N LEU A 194 1.53 23.54 -49.34
CA LEU A 194 0.77 24.33 -48.38
C LEU A 194 1.38 24.20 -46.96
N VAL A 195 1.73 22.98 -46.52
CA VAL A 195 2.40 22.77 -45.23
C VAL A 195 3.77 23.45 -45.20
N LEU A 196 4.59 23.29 -46.24
CA LEU A 196 5.90 23.94 -46.31
C LEU A 196 5.77 25.47 -46.21
N ARG A 197 4.90 26.07 -47.04
CA ARG A 197 4.70 27.51 -47.08
C ARG A 197 4.14 28.05 -45.76
N ASP A 198 3.05 27.47 -45.28
CA ASP A 198 2.28 28.07 -44.18
C ASP A 198 2.83 27.67 -42.82
N PHE A 199 3.18 26.39 -42.62
CA PHE A 199 3.65 25.89 -41.32
C PHE A 199 5.15 26.13 -41.13
N VAL A 200 5.98 25.86 -42.13
CA VAL A 200 7.45 25.85 -41.98
C VAL A 200 8.04 27.23 -42.24
N THR A 201 7.63 27.88 -43.34
CA THR A 201 8.17 29.18 -43.77
C THR A 201 7.48 30.34 -43.07
N ALA A 202 6.14 30.40 -43.10
CA ALA A 202 5.38 31.50 -42.49
C ALA A 202 5.17 31.35 -40.97
N GLY A 203 5.46 30.16 -40.41
CA GLY A 203 5.37 29.92 -38.97
C GLY A 203 3.94 29.88 -38.42
N TYR A 204 2.92 29.68 -39.26
CA TYR A 204 1.55 29.56 -38.76
C TYR A 204 1.40 28.34 -37.87
N PRO A 205 0.59 28.40 -36.80
CA PRO A 205 0.32 27.22 -35.97
C PRO A 205 -0.26 26.07 -36.80
N ALA A 206 0.19 24.84 -36.56
CA ALA A 206 -0.28 23.65 -37.29
C ALA A 206 -1.81 23.44 -37.22
N SER A 207 -2.49 23.98 -36.21
CA SER A 207 -3.96 23.98 -36.14
C SER A 207 -4.61 24.87 -37.20
N VAL A 208 -4.02 26.03 -37.50
CA VAL A 208 -4.49 26.94 -38.56
C VAL A 208 -4.28 26.32 -39.93
N VAL A 209 -3.12 25.69 -40.15
CA VAL A 209 -2.82 24.99 -41.41
C VAL A 209 -3.74 23.79 -41.60
N ALA A 210 -4.01 23.02 -40.54
CA ALA A 210 -4.94 21.89 -40.60
C ALA A 210 -6.37 22.29 -41.00
N GLN A 211 -6.84 23.48 -40.63
CA GLN A 211 -8.17 23.98 -41.05
C GLN A 211 -8.26 24.21 -42.56
N ARG A 212 -7.13 24.37 -43.26
CA ARG A 212 -7.08 24.56 -44.72
C ARG A 212 -6.96 23.25 -45.50
N ILE A 213 -6.73 22.13 -44.81
CA ILE A 213 -6.52 20.82 -45.44
C ILE A 213 -7.68 19.90 -45.05
N PRO A 214 -8.58 19.53 -46.00
CA PRO A 214 -9.72 18.68 -45.70
C PRO A 214 -9.32 17.37 -45.02
N GLY A 215 -9.92 17.09 -43.85
CA GLY A 215 -9.64 15.89 -43.06
C GLY A 215 -8.35 15.92 -42.25
N ALA A 216 -7.50 16.95 -42.38
CA ALA A 216 -6.28 17.04 -41.62
C ALA A 216 -6.52 17.44 -40.17
N THR A 217 -5.75 16.82 -39.29
CA THR A 217 -5.61 17.27 -37.90
C THR A 217 -4.30 17.99 -37.72
N LYS A 218 -4.20 18.82 -36.68
CA LYS A 218 -2.95 19.44 -36.24
C LYS A 218 -1.80 18.41 -36.18
N SER A 219 -2.06 17.24 -35.58
CA SER A 219 -1.08 16.16 -35.46
C SER A 219 -0.69 15.57 -36.81
N ALA A 220 -1.61 15.50 -37.77
CA ALA A 220 -1.32 15.04 -39.13
C ALA A 220 -0.37 15.99 -39.84
N VAL A 221 -0.59 17.31 -39.74
CA VAL A 221 0.30 18.34 -40.31
C VAL A 221 1.71 18.25 -39.70
N ILE A 222 1.82 18.21 -38.36
CA ILE A 222 3.11 18.10 -37.66
C ILE A 222 3.84 16.81 -38.07
N SER A 223 3.11 15.69 -38.08
CA SER A 223 3.67 14.39 -38.45
C SER A 223 4.12 14.36 -39.91
N ARG A 224 3.39 15.04 -40.81
CA ARG A 224 3.77 15.14 -42.22
C ARG A 224 5.04 15.96 -42.40
N ALA A 225 5.12 17.15 -41.80
CA ALA A 225 6.31 17.99 -41.84
C ALA A 225 7.55 17.25 -41.31
N PHE A 226 7.41 16.56 -40.17
CA PHE A 226 8.50 15.76 -39.60
C PHE A 226 8.96 14.63 -40.54
N ARG A 227 8.03 13.90 -41.18
CA ARG A 227 8.37 12.83 -42.15
C ARG A 227 9.07 13.36 -43.39
N GLN A 228 8.80 14.61 -43.78
CA GLN A 228 9.47 15.28 -44.89
C GLN A 228 10.81 15.94 -44.48
N GLY A 229 11.21 15.81 -43.21
CA GLY A 229 12.43 16.44 -42.70
C GLY A 229 12.30 17.96 -42.52
N TRP A 230 11.10 18.52 -42.59
CA TRP A 230 10.87 19.93 -42.37
C TRP A 230 10.78 20.22 -40.87
N SER A 231 11.80 20.86 -40.32
CA SER A 231 11.73 21.43 -38.97
C SER A 231 11.09 22.81 -39.08
N ALA A 232 10.02 23.05 -38.30
CA ALA A 232 9.52 24.40 -38.16
C ALA A 232 10.68 25.25 -37.63
N SER A 233 11.09 26.24 -38.43
CA SER A 233 12.06 27.21 -37.95
C SER A 233 11.46 27.82 -36.69
N ARG A 234 12.12 27.67 -35.53
CA ARG A 234 11.72 28.40 -34.33
C ARG A 234 11.94 29.86 -34.68
N ALA A 235 10.90 30.52 -35.20
CA ALA A 235 10.85 31.96 -35.28
C ALA A 235 11.11 32.43 -33.85
N ARG A 236 12.33 32.91 -33.60
CA ARG A 236 12.68 33.55 -32.33
C ARG A 236 11.66 34.67 -32.22
N SER A 237 10.78 34.60 -31.24
CA SER A 237 9.87 35.68 -30.93
C SER A 237 10.70 36.93 -30.72
N ALA A 238 10.82 37.76 -31.76
CA ALA A 238 11.32 39.11 -31.62
C ALA A 238 10.21 39.83 -30.87
N SER A 239 10.38 39.92 -29.56
CA SER A 239 9.56 40.74 -28.67
C SER A 239 9.56 42.17 -29.23
N VAL A 240 8.38 42.63 -29.65
CA VAL A 240 8.08 44.05 -29.89
C VAL A 240 7.52 44.62 -28.61
#